data_AF-A0A355X411-F1
#
_entry.id   AF-A0A355X411-F1
#
_cell.length_a   1.000
_cell.length_b   1.000
_cell.length_c   1.000
_cell.angle_alpha   90.00
_cell.angle_beta   90.00
_cell.angle_gamma   90.00
#
_symmetry.space_group_name_H-M   'P 1'
#
loop_
_entity.id
_entity.type
_entity.pdbx_description
1 polymer ?
#
loop_
_entity_poly.entity_id
_entity_poly.type
_entity_poly.pdbx_seq_one_letter_code
_entity_poly.pdbx_strand_id
1 'polypeptide(L)'
;MKKLLAIVLAAVILAVALAGCSETADVNATTESTTKATTTTTTTTRTTEDINTTFKEAATGTVYPALVKDNDGDYPYKLSTYKTYYDSSNKTRTVNIGNAVSKLDNLKIPDGSTFSFNQTVGKRTVLAGYQEAKVVEGDEFVDGLGGGICQVSSTIFQAVLRANMNITVRAPHSLEISYVPLGADATVQWNSQDFQFKNNSGSDIRLSVSASKGVLICDVYAKENVDIGNVDIKVSKDGTSYVLTRSVNGEVNYTAYSKYGKPKPTTTTKDKTEKTTKKTTKKAN
;
A
#
# COMPACT_ATOMS: atom_id res chain seq x y z
N MET A 1 -2.32 -32.39 49.49
CA MET A 1 -2.10 -33.57 48.61
C MET A 1 -3.42 -34.31 48.45
N LYS A 2 -3.80 -34.60 47.18
CA LYS A 2 -4.70 -35.67 46.68
C LYS A 2 -6.13 -35.72 47.27
N LYS A 3 -7.14 -35.19 46.57
CA LYS A 3 -7.92 -35.71 45.41
C LYS A 3 -9.23 -36.36 45.87
N LEU A 4 -10.33 -35.74 45.46
CA LEU A 4 -11.72 -36.07 45.76
C LEU A 4 -12.27 -37.13 44.78
N LEU A 5 -12.98 -38.09 45.37
CA LEU A 5 -14.18 -38.82 44.96
C LEU A 5 -14.54 -39.03 43.48
N ALA A 6 -14.77 -40.31 43.17
CA ALA A 6 -15.57 -40.83 42.05
C ALA A 6 -17.09 -40.67 42.30
N ILE A 7 -17.90 -40.76 41.24
CA ILE A 7 -19.16 -41.55 41.09
C ILE A 7 -19.80 -41.23 39.70
N VAL A 8 -19.77 -42.17 38.74
CA VAL A 8 -20.87 -43.04 38.22
C VAL A 8 -21.81 -42.35 37.20
N LEU A 9 -21.94 -42.88 35.97
CA LEU A 9 -23.11 -43.70 35.53
C LEU A 9 -23.19 -43.91 34.00
N ALA A 10 -23.39 -45.18 33.63
CA ALA A 10 -24.11 -45.79 32.50
C ALA A 10 -23.74 -45.51 31.02
N ALA A 11 -23.34 -46.61 30.39
CA ALA A 11 -23.33 -46.87 28.96
C ALA A 11 -24.75 -47.12 28.40
N VAL A 12 -24.95 -46.78 27.13
CA VAL A 12 -25.95 -47.42 26.25
C VAL A 12 -25.24 -47.79 24.95
N ILE A 13 -25.30 -49.09 24.62
CA ILE A 13 -24.84 -49.74 23.40
C ILE A 13 -26.08 -50.15 22.61
N LEU A 14 -26.13 -49.86 21.30
CA LEU A 14 -26.73 -50.69 20.23
C LEU A 14 -26.42 -50.02 18.88
N ALA A 15 -25.44 -50.47 18.07
CA ALA A 15 -25.48 -51.57 17.09
C ALA A 15 -26.47 -51.27 15.91
N VAL A 16 -26.16 -51.39 14.62
CA VAL A 16 -25.67 -52.58 13.87
C VAL A 16 -25.32 -52.20 12.41
N ALA A 17 -24.30 -52.89 11.88
CA ALA A 17 -24.00 -53.36 10.50
C ALA A 17 -23.65 -52.42 9.32
N LEU A 18 -22.44 -52.68 8.82
CA LEU A 18 -22.01 -52.65 7.42
C LEU A 18 -22.55 -53.85 6.64
N ALA A 19 -22.96 -53.65 5.39
CA ALA A 19 -22.87 -54.64 4.30
C ALA A 19 -22.79 -53.90 2.97
N GLY A 20 -21.83 -54.28 2.12
CA GLY A 20 -21.57 -53.69 0.80
C GLY A 20 -22.13 -54.48 -0.37
N CYS A 21 -21.66 -54.10 -1.57
CA CYS A 21 -21.73 -54.69 -2.94
C CYS A 21 -22.33 -53.65 -3.91
N SER A 22 -21.63 -53.09 -4.90
CA SER A 22 -20.99 -53.63 -6.13
C SER A 22 -21.78 -53.17 -7.38
N GLU A 23 -21.05 -52.88 -8.46
CA GLU A 23 -21.43 -52.20 -9.71
C GLU A 23 -22.48 -52.92 -10.59
N THR A 24 -23.28 -52.18 -11.39
CA THR A 24 -23.16 -51.99 -12.87
C THR A 24 -24.45 -51.40 -13.49
N ALA A 25 -24.25 -50.48 -14.47
CA ALA A 25 -24.98 -50.15 -15.73
C ALA A 25 -26.52 -50.43 -15.85
N ASP A 26 -27.39 -49.73 -16.58
CA ASP A 26 -27.30 -48.68 -17.61
C ASP A 26 -28.74 -48.22 -18.00
N VAL A 27 -28.86 -47.05 -18.64
CA VAL A 27 -29.93 -46.49 -19.52
C VAL A 27 -31.38 -46.16 -19.06
N ASN A 28 -31.69 -44.86 -19.26
CA ASN A 28 -32.81 -44.26 -20.02
C ASN A 28 -33.98 -43.56 -19.31
N ALA A 29 -34.00 -42.24 -19.52
CA ALA A 29 -35.11 -41.32 -19.78
C ALA A 29 -36.47 -41.51 -19.08
N THR A 30 -36.91 -40.48 -18.35
CA THR A 30 -38.10 -39.66 -18.70
C THR A 30 -38.12 -38.38 -17.85
N THR A 31 -38.38 -37.29 -18.54
CA THR A 31 -38.55 -35.90 -18.12
C THR A 31 -39.74 -35.73 -17.19
N GLU A 32 -39.58 -35.04 -16.06
CA GLU A 32 -40.67 -34.28 -15.45
C GLU A 32 -40.14 -33.00 -14.80
N SER A 33 -40.81 -31.92 -15.17
CA SER A 33 -40.47 -30.53 -14.91
C SER A 33 -40.96 -30.12 -13.53
N THR A 34 -40.09 -29.52 -12.72
CA THR A 34 -40.54 -28.68 -11.59
C THR A 34 -39.69 -27.42 -11.52
N THR A 35 -40.33 -26.33 -11.90
CA THR A 35 -39.93 -24.93 -11.84
C THR A 35 -39.33 -24.56 -10.48
N LYS A 36 -38.04 -24.19 -10.47
CA LYS A 36 -37.44 -23.38 -9.41
C LYS A 36 -37.04 -22.04 -10.01
N ALA A 37 -37.68 -20.98 -9.54
CA ALA A 37 -37.35 -19.62 -9.91
C ALA A 37 -35.90 -19.31 -9.53
N THR A 38 -35.06 -19.05 -10.53
CA THR A 38 -33.69 -18.56 -10.34
C THR A 38 -33.66 -17.10 -10.74
N THR A 39 -33.44 -16.25 -9.75
CA THR A 39 -33.20 -14.82 -9.87
C THR A 39 -32.11 -14.54 -10.90
N THR A 40 -32.47 -13.90 -12.00
CA THR A 40 -31.54 -13.37 -13.01
C THR A 40 -30.93 -12.09 -12.47
N THR A 41 -29.68 -12.14 -12.01
CA THR A 41 -28.84 -10.94 -11.88
C THR A 41 -28.01 -10.81 -13.14
N THR A 42 -28.46 -9.97 -14.06
CA THR A 42 -27.69 -9.53 -15.22
C THR A 42 -26.67 -8.51 -14.74
N THR A 43 -25.39 -8.89 -14.69
CA THR A 43 -24.27 -7.93 -14.64
C THR A 43 -23.50 -8.06 -15.94
N THR A 44 -23.76 -7.14 -16.86
CA THR A 44 -22.93 -6.92 -18.04
C THR A 44 -21.67 -6.18 -17.62
N THR A 45 -20.50 -6.83 -17.73
CA THR A 45 -19.21 -6.13 -17.69
C THR A 45 -18.50 -6.39 -19.01
N ARG A 46 -18.34 -5.34 -19.83
CA ARG A 46 -17.49 -5.33 -21.01
C ARG A 46 -16.05 -5.00 -20.59
N THR A 47 -15.16 -5.83 -21.12
CA THR A 47 -13.70 -5.98 -21.04
C THR A 47 -12.85 -4.76 -21.38
N THR A 48 -11.61 -4.70 -20.85
CA THR A 48 -10.35 -4.95 -21.60
C THR A 48 -9.16 -5.06 -20.62
N GLU A 49 -8.70 -6.29 -20.31
CA GLU A 49 -7.36 -6.48 -19.73
C GLU A 49 -6.52 -7.34 -20.66
N ASP A 50 -5.31 -6.84 -20.93
CA ASP A 50 -4.22 -7.50 -21.62
C ASP A 50 -3.52 -8.47 -20.65
N ILE A 51 -3.46 -9.74 -21.04
CA ILE A 51 -3.21 -10.91 -20.19
C ILE A 51 -1.72 -11.22 -19.93
N ASN A 52 -0.81 -10.27 -20.18
CA ASN A 52 0.65 -10.50 -20.08
C ASN A 52 1.39 -9.69 -19.00
N THR A 53 0.69 -9.10 -18.03
CA THR A 53 1.33 -8.58 -16.80
C THR A 53 0.56 -9.00 -15.54
N THR A 54 1.26 -9.68 -14.63
CA THR A 54 0.74 -10.34 -13.41
C THR A 54 0.41 -9.38 -12.24
N PHE A 55 -0.17 -8.20 -12.49
CA PHE A 55 -0.51 -7.27 -11.41
C PHE A 55 -1.96 -6.80 -11.50
N LYS A 56 -2.66 -6.90 -10.37
CA LYS A 56 -4.04 -6.42 -10.20
C LYS A 56 -4.02 -4.92 -9.88
N GLU A 57 -4.89 -4.18 -10.54
CA GLU A 57 -5.26 -2.83 -10.13
C GLU A 57 -5.67 -2.79 -8.65
N ALA A 58 -5.51 -1.62 -8.02
CA ALA A 58 -5.57 -1.39 -6.58
C ALA A 58 -6.62 -2.24 -5.83
N ALA A 59 -6.13 -3.19 -5.00
CA ALA A 59 -6.99 -3.98 -4.11
C ALA A 59 -7.36 -3.17 -2.86
N THR A 60 -8.19 -2.13 -3.02
CA THR A 60 -8.63 -1.28 -1.89
C THR A 60 -9.76 -1.90 -1.06
N GLY A 61 -10.39 -2.97 -1.55
CA GLY A 61 -11.52 -3.62 -0.89
C GLY A 61 -11.18 -4.71 0.14
N THR A 62 -9.93 -5.21 0.16
CA THR A 62 -9.54 -6.26 1.12
C THR A 62 -9.14 -5.61 2.44
N VAL A 63 -9.83 -5.96 3.53
CA VAL A 63 -9.48 -5.50 4.88
C VAL A 63 -8.55 -6.51 5.54
N TYR A 64 -7.40 -6.05 6.02
CA TYR A 64 -6.44 -6.86 6.75
C TYR A 64 -6.58 -6.66 8.26
N PRO A 65 -6.15 -7.63 9.09
CA PRO A 65 -6.02 -7.39 10.53
C PRO A 65 -5.18 -6.15 10.80
N ALA A 66 -5.61 -5.33 11.76
CA ALA A 66 -4.92 -4.09 12.10
C ALA A 66 -3.50 -4.41 12.62
N LEU A 67 -2.51 -3.77 12.00
CA LEU A 67 -1.13 -3.82 12.46
C LEU A 67 -0.96 -2.92 13.68
N VAL A 68 -0.05 -3.32 14.57
CA VAL A 68 0.18 -2.63 15.84
C VAL A 68 1.61 -2.12 15.91
N LYS A 69 1.81 -1.05 16.67
CA LYS A 69 3.15 -0.57 16.98
C LYS A 69 3.81 -1.46 18.04
N ASP A 70 5.11 -1.63 17.91
CA ASP A 70 5.96 -2.35 18.83
C ASP A 70 7.19 -1.50 19.17
N ASN A 71 7.04 -0.68 20.21
CA ASN A 71 8.10 0.24 20.67
C ASN A 71 9.14 -0.46 21.53
N ASP A 72 8.77 -1.57 22.17
CA ASP A 72 9.58 -2.23 23.21
C ASP A 72 10.28 -3.50 22.68
N GLY A 73 9.78 -4.07 21.58
CA GLY A 73 10.35 -5.24 20.94
C GLY A 73 11.75 -4.99 20.38
N ASP A 74 12.60 -6.00 20.53
CA ASP A 74 13.93 -6.03 19.94
C ASP A 74 13.86 -6.53 18.49
N TYR A 75 14.45 -5.75 17.58
CA TYR A 75 14.58 -6.05 16.15
C TYR A 75 16.02 -5.68 15.73
N PRO A 76 17.01 -6.49 16.11
CA PRO A 76 18.41 -6.08 16.01
C PRO A 76 18.97 -6.18 14.58
N TYR A 77 18.28 -6.87 13.68
CA TYR A 77 18.78 -7.16 12.33
C TYR A 77 18.21 -6.17 11.32
N LYS A 78 19.01 -5.18 10.90
CA LYS A 78 18.60 -4.26 9.83
C LYS A 78 18.68 -4.94 8.47
N LEU A 79 17.54 -5.12 7.81
CA LEU A 79 17.44 -5.72 6.48
C LEU A 79 17.74 -4.71 5.37
N SER A 80 17.23 -3.48 5.51
CA SER A 80 17.45 -2.45 4.51
C SER A 80 17.20 -1.05 5.05
N THR A 81 17.61 -0.06 4.27
CA THR A 81 17.33 1.36 4.50
C THR A 81 17.06 2.03 3.17
N TYR A 82 16.15 3.00 3.16
CA TYR A 82 16.00 3.93 2.05
C TYR A 82 15.67 5.31 2.57
N LYS A 83 16.15 6.33 1.88
CA LYS A 83 15.91 7.72 2.23
C LYS A 83 15.52 8.54 1.02
N THR A 84 14.66 9.53 1.25
CA THR A 84 14.30 10.56 0.29
C THR A 84 14.43 11.93 0.95
N TYR A 85 14.41 12.98 0.15
CA TYR A 85 14.59 14.35 0.62
C TYR A 85 13.33 15.17 0.37
N TYR A 86 13.02 16.08 1.28
CA TYR A 86 11.93 17.01 1.15
C TYR A 86 12.33 18.41 1.59
N ASP A 87 11.67 19.42 1.03
CA ASP A 87 11.83 20.79 1.49
C ASP A 87 11.17 20.96 2.87
N SER A 88 11.99 21.05 3.91
CA SER A 88 11.55 21.26 5.29
C SER A 88 11.05 22.69 5.57
N SER A 89 11.30 23.64 4.66
CA SER A 89 10.75 25.00 4.79
C SER A 89 9.25 25.04 4.44
N ASN A 90 8.77 24.09 3.64
CA ASN A 90 7.35 23.89 3.39
C ASN A 90 6.68 23.27 4.63
N LYS A 91 6.11 24.14 5.47
CA LYS A 91 5.53 23.76 6.77
C LYS A 91 4.35 22.79 6.63
N THR A 92 3.41 23.04 5.72
CA THR A 92 2.19 22.21 5.60
C THR A 92 2.53 20.80 5.12
N ARG A 93 3.41 20.69 4.12
CA ARG A 93 3.94 19.41 3.64
C ARG A 93 4.71 18.66 4.73
N THR A 94 5.52 19.37 5.51
CA THR A 94 6.29 18.78 6.62
C THR A 94 5.37 18.22 7.70
N VAL A 95 4.30 18.94 8.06
CA VAL A 95 3.27 18.45 9.00
C VAL A 95 2.59 17.18 8.47
N ASN A 96 2.19 17.16 7.20
CA ASN A 96 1.56 15.99 6.59
C ASN A 96 2.47 14.75 6.62
N ILE A 97 3.75 14.92 6.27
CA ILE A 97 4.74 13.84 6.35
C ILE A 97 4.88 13.36 7.78
N GLY A 98 5.04 14.28 8.74
CA GLY A 98 5.13 13.95 10.16
C GLY A 98 3.93 13.15 10.67
N ASN A 99 2.71 13.54 10.27
CA ASN A 99 1.49 12.82 10.63
C ASN A 99 1.49 11.38 10.10
N ALA A 100 1.86 11.16 8.83
CA ALA A 100 1.96 9.80 8.29
C ALA A 100 3.07 8.99 8.99
N VAL A 101 4.25 9.59 9.17
CA VAL A 101 5.37 8.95 9.89
C VAL A 101 4.93 8.53 11.29
N SER A 102 4.17 9.37 12.01
CA SER A 102 3.68 9.03 13.35
C SER A 102 2.77 7.80 13.40
N LYS A 103 2.16 7.39 12.28
CA LYS A 103 1.35 6.16 12.19
C LYS A 103 2.18 4.94 11.80
N LEU A 104 3.29 5.16 11.10
CA LEU A 104 4.10 4.12 10.47
C LEU A 104 5.33 3.74 11.30
N ASP A 105 5.85 4.67 12.10
CA ASP A 105 7.04 4.42 12.90
C ASP A 105 6.78 3.38 14.00
N ASN A 106 7.75 2.50 14.20
CA ASN A 106 7.69 1.30 15.03
C ASN A 106 6.55 0.32 14.71
N LEU A 107 6.03 0.31 13.47
CA LEU A 107 4.97 -0.62 13.09
C LEU A 107 5.52 -2.04 12.96
N LYS A 108 5.00 -2.97 13.77
CA LYS A 108 5.27 -4.40 13.65
C LYS A 108 4.40 -5.00 12.55
N ILE A 109 5.03 -5.81 11.70
CA ILE A 109 4.39 -6.56 10.61
C ILE A 109 4.74 -8.03 10.82
N PRO A 110 3.83 -8.84 11.38
CA PRO A 110 4.11 -10.26 11.63
C PRO A 110 4.45 -11.01 10.35
N ASP A 111 5.23 -12.09 10.46
CA ASP A 111 5.47 -12.95 9.30
C ASP A 111 4.14 -13.44 8.68
N GLY A 112 4.11 -13.51 7.35
CA GLY A 112 2.92 -13.85 6.58
C GLY A 112 1.83 -12.76 6.51
N SER A 113 1.93 -11.67 7.29
CA SER A 113 0.93 -10.59 7.28
C SER A 113 1.12 -9.63 6.11
N THR A 114 0.03 -8.98 5.70
CA THR A 114 0.05 -7.94 4.65
C THR A 114 -0.05 -6.56 5.27
N PHE A 115 0.84 -5.67 4.86
CA PHE A 115 0.76 -4.24 5.12
C PHE A 115 -0.07 -3.56 4.04
N SER A 116 -0.98 -2.68 4.44
CA SER A 116 -1.64 -1.70 3.57
C SER A 116 -1.34 -0.30 4.07
N PHE A 117 -0.81 0.54 3.18
CA PHE A 117 -0.47 1.92 3.51
C PHE A 117 -1.72 2.69 3.93
N ASN A 118 -2.80 2.58 3.16
CA ASN A 118 -4.04 3.28 3.47
C ASN A 118 -4.66 2.77 4.77
N GLN A 119 -4.76 1.46 5.01
CA GLN A 119 -5.34 0.97 6.27
C GLN A 119 -4.52 1.39 7.50
N THR A 120 -3.20 1.53 7.35
CA THR A 120 -2.32 1.96 8.46
C THR A 120 -2.38 3.47 8.70
N VAL A 121 -2.31 4.28 7.63
CA VAL A 121 -2.22 5.75 7.74
C VAL A 121 -3.59 6.42 7.87
N GLY A 122 -4.64 5.78 7.34
CA GLY A 122 -6.01 6.26 7.38
C GLY A 122 -6.31 7.37 6.37
N LYS A 123 -7.55 7.87 6.41
CA LYS A 123 -8.03 8.93 5.52
C LYS A 123 -7.35 10.27 5.83
N ARG A 124 -6.86 10.96 4.80
CA ARG A 124 -6.21 12.26 4.92
C ARG A 124 -7.27 13.35 5.00
N THR A 125 -7.63 13.76 6.22
CA THR A 125 -8.65 14.80 6.49
C THR A 125 -8.10 15.88 7.41
N VAL A 126 -8.73 17.05 7.42
CA VAL A 126 -8.41 18.15 8.36
C VAL A 126 -8.52 17.67 9.81
N LEU A 127 -9.56 16.90 10.15
CA LEU A 127 -9.75 16.33 11.48
C LEU A 127 -8.64 15.35 11.88
N ALA A 128 -8.05 14.65 10.91
CA ALA A 128 -6.88 13.80 11.13
C ALA A 128 -5.55 14.60 11.12
N GLY A 129 -5.62 15.93 11.11
CA GLY A 129 -4.48 16.84 11.20
C GLY A 129 -3.78 17.14 9.87
N TYR A 130 -4.33 16.67 8.74
CA TYR A 130 -3.73 16.92 7.42
C TYR A 130 -4.07 18.32 6.91
N GLN A 131 -3.10 18.95 6.27
CA GLN A 131 -3.16 20.30 5.73
C GLN A 131 -3.06 20.27 4.21
N GLU A 132 -3.49 21.36 3.58
CA GLU A 132 -3.34 21.55 2.14
C GLU A 132 -1.85 21.73 1.78
N ALA A 133 -1.42 20.98 0.78
CA ALA A 133 -0.11 21.04 0.17
C ALA A 133 -0.20 20.53 -1.27
N LYS A 134 0.84 20.72 -2.08
CA LYS A 134 0.83 20.25 -3.48
C LYS A 134 0.63 18.73 -3.57
N VAL A 135 -0.35 18.32 -4.36
CA VAL A 135 -0.70 16.94 -4.73
C VAL A 135 -0.76 16.82 -6.26
N VAL A 136 -0.67 15.60 -6.78
CA VAL A 136 -0.92 15.33 -8.21
C VAL A 136 -2.40 15.00 -8.37
N GLU A 137 -3.10 15.73 -9.24
CA GLU A 137 -4.47 15.44 -9.64
C GLU A 137 -4.56 15.51 -11.17
N GLY A 138 -4.89 14.39 -11.81
CA GLY A 138 -4.87 14.30 -13.27
C GLY A 138 -3.48 14.60 -13.86
N ASP A 139 -3.38 15.69 -14.62
CA ASP A 139 -2.19 16.16 -15.31
C ASP A 139 -1.55 17.43 -14.69
N GLU A 140 -1.98 17.82 -13.50
CA GLU A 140 -1.53 19.04 -12.82
C GLU A 140 -1.12 18.82 -11.36
N PHE A 141 -0.30 19.76 -10.85
CA PHE A 141 -0.05 19.89 -9.42
C PHE A 141 -1.02 20.90 -8.79
N VAL A 142 -1.98 20.39 -8.04
CA VAL A 142 -3.00 21.21 -7.37
C VAL A 142 -2.74 21.26 -5.87
N ASP A 143 -3.32 22.24 -5.17
CA ASP A 143 -3.35 22.20 -3.71
C ASP A 143 -4.41 21.20 -3.26
N GLY A 144 -4.02 20.27 -2.39
CA GLY A 144 -4.91 19.24 -1.87
C GLY A 144 -4.46 18.72 -0.51
N LEU A 145 -5.38 18.08 0.20
CA LEU A 145 -5.10 17.55 1.53
C LEU A 145 -4.10 16.40 1.46
N GLY A 146 -3.05 16.47 2.28
CA GLY A 146 -2.05 15.40 2.37
C GLY A 146 -0.97 15.44 1.29
N GLY A 147 -0.62 16.61 0.75
CA GLY A 147 0.62 16.73 -0.03
C GLY A 147 1.84 16.25 0.77
N GLY A 148 2.68 15.43 0.13
CA GLY A 148 3.85 14.77 0.74
C GLY A 148 3.65 13.29 1.11
N ILE A 149 2.41 12.79 1.13
CA ILE A 149 2.11 11.41 1.58
C ILE A 149 2.61 10.35 0.60
N CYS A 150 2.51 10.58 -0.71
CA CYS A 150 3.03 9.65 -1.70
C CYS A 150 4.56 9.49 -1.63
N GLN A 151 5.28 10.51 -1.12
CA GLN A 151 6.71 10.39 -0.83
C GLN A 151 6.96 9.43 0.33
N VAL A 152 6.11 9.42 1.36
CA VAL A 152 6.19 8.45 2.46
C VAL A 152 5.95 7.03 1.97
N SER A 153 4.90 6.84 1.17
CA SER A 153 4.62 5.55 0.52
C SER A 153 5.79 5.08 -0.36
N SER A 154 6.32 5.95 -1.22
CA SER A 154 7.45 5.61 -2.10
C SER A 154 8.73 5.31 -1.32
N THR A 155 8.97 5.98 -0.18
CA THR A 155 10.12 5.70 0.66
C THR A 155 10.01 4.31 1.31
N ILE A 156 8.82 3.95 1.81
CA ILE A 156 8.58 2.61 2.36
C ILE A 156 8.69 1.56 1.26
N PHE A 157 8.06 1.77 0.11
CA PHE A 157 8.16 0.87 -1.05
C PHE A 157 9.62 0.54 -1.37
N GLN A 158 10.46 1.56 -1.48
CA GLN A 158 11.87 1.39 -1.81
C GLN A 158 12.66 0.67 -0.70
N ALA A 159 12.31 0.87 0.58
CA ALA A 159 12.92 0.14 1.68
C ALA A 159 12.50 -1.34 1.64
N VAL A 160 11.20 -1.64 1.58
CA VAL A 160 10.72 -3.04 1.62
C VAL A 160 11.07 -3.82 0.35
N LEU A 161 11.18 -3.15 -0.79
CA LEU A 161 11.70 -3.75 -2.02
C LEU A 161 13.15 -4.22 -1.83
N ARG A 162 13.98 -3.43 -1.15
CA ARG A 162 15.37 -3.78 -0.78
C ARG A 162 15.46 -4.84 0.31
N ALA A 163 14.46 -4.92 1.19
CA ALA A 163 14.33 -6.01 2.17
C ALA A 163 13.75 -7.31 1.56
N ASN A 164 13.64 -7.40 0.22
CA ASN A 164 13.09 -8.55 -0.50
C ASN A 164 11.65 -8.95 -0.07
N MET A 165 10.84 -7.96 0.33
CA MET A 165 9.43 -8.21 0.65
C MET A 165 8.60 -8.40 -0.63
N ASN A 166 7.51 -9.16 -0.52
CA ASN A 166 6.62 -9.45 -1.64
C ASN A 166 5.66 -8.27 -1.85
N ILE A 167 5.89 -7.50 -2.91
CA ILE A 167 5.02 -6.36 -3.27
C ILE A 167 3.74 -6.91 -3.90
N THR A 168 2.59 -6.63 -3.27
CA THR A 168 1.29 -7.15 -3.71
C THR A 168 0.46 -6.11 -4.45
N VAL A 169 0.59 -4.83 -4.10
CA VAL A 169 -0.08 -3.71 -4.78
C VAL A 169 0.86 -2.53 -4.87
N ARG A 170 1.01 -1.99 -6.09
CA ARG A 170 1.77 -0.76 -6.35
C ARG A 170 1.21 -0.06 -7.59
N ALA A 171 1.09 1.26 -7.53
CA ALA A 171 0.79 2.11 -8.68
C ALA A 171 1.85 3.24 -8.80
N PRO A 172 2.26 3.64 -10.01
CA PRO A 172 3.05 4.85 -10.23
C PRO A 172 2.18 6.11 -10.14
N HIS A 173 2.81 7.29 -10.03
CA HIS A 173 2.15 8.57 -10.31
C HIS A 173 1.80 8.67 -11.80
N SER A 174 0.77 9.46 -12.10
CA SER A 174 0.45 9.88 -13.47
C SER A 174 1.45 10.90 -14.03
N LEU A 175 2.16 11.63 -13.18
CA LEU A 175 3.11 12.68 -13.54
C LEU A 175 4.52 12.38 -13.03
N GLU A 176 5.53 12.94 -13.70
CA GLU A 176 6.91 12.88 -13.24
C GLU A 176 7.07 13.52 -11.84
N ILE A 177 7.72 12.79 -10.94
CA ILE A 177 8.06 13.22 -9.59
C ILE A 177 9.58 13.22 -9.39
N SER A 178 10.06 13.96 -8.38
CA SER A 178 11.50 14.22 -8.20
C SER A 178 12.13 13.56 -6.97
N TYR A 179 11.33 13.04 -6.03
CA TYR A 179 11.83 12.55 -4.74
C TYR A 179 12.32 11.09 -4.77
N VAL A 180 12.03 10.35 -5.84
CA VAL A 180 12.63 9.05 -6.17
C VAL A 180 12.88 8.98 -7.68
N PRO A 181 13.76 8.09 -8.17
CA PRO A 181 13.91 7.86 -9.60
C PRO A 181 12.57 7.53 -10.27
N LEU A 182 12.35 8.01 -11.50
CA LEU A 182 11.18 7.65 -12.29
C LEU A 182 11.13 6.12 -12.46
N GLY A 183 9.98 5.52 -12.21
CA GLY A 183 9.78 4.06 -12.16
C GLY A 183 9.83 3.48 -10.75
N ALA A 184 10.35 4.22 -9.76
CA ALA A 184 10.64 3.73 -8.41
C ALA A 184 9.71 4.29 -7.32
N ASP A 185 8.56 4.82 -7.71
CA ASP A 185 7.55 5.39 -6.82
C ASP A 185 6.40 4.42 -6.54
N ALA A 186 5.66 4.68 -5.46
CA ALA A 186 4.42 4.00 -5.13
C ALA A 186 3.40 5.04 -4.62
N THR A 187 2.40 5.34 -5.45
CA THR A 187 1.35 6.31 -5.18
C THR A 187 0.26 5.73 -4.31
N VAL A 188 -0.32 6.58 -3.46
CA VAL A 188 -1.45 6.24 -2.62
C VAL A 188 -2.49 7.35 -2.69
N GLN A 189 -3.75 6.97 -2.81
CA GLN A 189 -4.90 7.84 -2.74
C GLN A 189 -6.03 7.08 -2.03
N TRP A 190 -6.61 7.72 -1.02
CA TRP A 190 -7.65 7.08 -0.21
C TRP A 190 -8.82 6.60 -1.09
N ASN A 191 -9.29 5.37 -0.88
CA ASN A 191 -10.34 4.69 -1.65
C ASN A 191 -10.06 4.41 -3.14
N SER A 192 -8.88 4.73 -3.69
CA SER A 192 -8.58 4.47 -5.11
C SER A 192 -7.23 3.79 -5.36
N GLN A 193 -6.15 4.22 -4.70
CA GLN A 193 -4.80 3.68 -4.90
C GLN A 193 -4.15 3.36 -3.57
N ASP A 194 -3.61 2.16 -3.44
CA ASP A 194 -2.92 1.73 -2.23
C ASP A 194 -1.54 1.18 -2.55
N PHE A 195 -0.68 1.15 -1.54
CA PHE A 195 0.58 0.44 -1.58
C PHE A 195 0.52 -0.69 -0.55
N GLN A 196 0.75 -1.92 -1.02
CA GLN A 196 0.68 -3.11 -0.19
C GLN A 196 1.86 -4.04 -0.44
N PHE A 197 2.30 -4.69 0.63
CA PHE A 197 3.27 -5.76 0.56
C PHE A 197 2.98 -6.81 1.63
N LYS A 198 3.37 -8.05 1.37
CA LYS A 198 3.33 -9.14 2.34
C LYS A 198 4.72 -9.32 2.94
N ASN A 199 4.78 -9.44 4.26
CA ASN A 199 5.98 -9.94 4.94
C ASN A 199 6.11 -11.43 4.66
N ASN A 200 7.17 -11.80 3.95
CA ASN A 200 7.50 -13.18 3.57
C ASN A 200 8.94 -13.53 3.98
N SER A 201 9.47 -12.84 5.00
CA SER A 201 10.86 -12.99 5.42
C SER A 201 11.09 -14.20 6.34
N GLY A 202 10.02 -14.80 6.88
CA GLY A 202 10.14 -15.84 7.91
C GLY A 202 10.36 -15.28 9.31
N SER A 203 10.36 -13.95 9.49
CA SER A 203 10.47 -13.27 10.77
C SER A 203 9.45 -12.13 10.86
N ASP A 204 9.01 -11.79 12.07
CA ASP A 204 8.39 -10.50 12.32
C ASP A 204 9.37 -9.38 11.90
N ILE A 205 8.85 -8.35 11.24
CA ILE A 205 9.62 -7.15 10.90
C ILE A 205 9.02 -5.91 11.55
N ARG A 206 9.85 -4.88 11.73
CA ARG A 206 9.44 -3.56 12.17
C ARG A 206 9.89 -2.51 11.17
N LEU A 207 8.97 -1.62 10.80
CA LEU A 207 9.31 -0.39 10.10
C LEU A 207 9.77 0.65 11.13
N SER A 208 10.96 1.19 10.94
CA SER A 208 11.42 2.40 11.64
C SER A 208 11.41 3.54 10.64
N VAL A 209 10.53 4.52 10.84
CA VAL A 209 10.26 5.59 9.88
C VAL A 209 10.48 6.93 10.56
N SER A 210 11.32 7.77 9.99
CA SER A 210 11.62 9.09 10.57
C SER A 210 11.64 10.18 9.51
N ALA A 211 11.18 11.37 9.88
CA ALA A 211 11.21 12.57 9.04
C ALA A 211 11.75 13.74 9.86
N SER A 212 12.94 14.22 9.53
CA SER A 212 13.58 15.33 10.24
C SER A 212 14.53 16.08 9.33
N LYS A 213 14.56 17.42 9.47
CA LYS A 213 15.47 18.32 8.76
C LYS A 213 15.52 18.08 7.24
N GLY A 214 14.37 17.78 6.63
CA GLY A 214 14.25 17.57 5.18
C GLY A 214 14.70 16.18 4.71
N VAL A 215 14.94 15.24 5.62
CA VAL A 215 15.29 13.85 5.31
C VAL A 215 14.21 12.93 5.84
N LEU A 216 13.67 12.09 4.97
CA LEU A 216 12.72 11.04 5.30
C LEU A 216 13.43 9.69 5.12
N ILE A 217 13.46 8.86 6.15
CA ILE A 217 14.14 7.57 6.18
C ILE A 217 13.13 6.49 6.55
N CYS A 218 13.20 5.35 5.87
CA CYS A 218 12.57 4.10 6.28
C CYS A 218 13.64 3.02 6.37
N ASP A 219 13.78 2.45 7.56
CA ASP A 219 14.55 1.25 7.81
C ASP A 219 13.59 0.07 8.04
N VAL A 220 13.99 -1.10 7.56
CA VAL A 220 13.30 -2.37 7.83
C VAL A 220 14.19 -3.21 8.73
N TYR A 221 13.70 -3.54 9.92
CA TYR A 221 14.39 -4.42 10.85
C TYR A 221 13.64 -5.74 11.01
N ALA A 222 14.36 -6.83 11.22
CA ALA A 222 13.82 -8.14 11.55
C ALA A 222 14.11 -8.51 13.01
N LYS A 223 13.20 -9.30 13.58
CA LYS A 223 13.33 -9.87 14.91
C LYS A 223 14.37 -11.00 14.95
N GLU A 224 14.39 -11.82 13.90
CA GLU A 224 15.35 -12.90 13.72
C GLU A 224 16.32 -12.60 12.58
N ASN A 225 17.47 -13.27 12.58
CA ASN A 225 18.44 -13.14 11.49
C ASN A 225 17.90 -13.87 10.26
N VAL A 226 17.46 -13.12 9.25
CA VAL A 226 16.90 -13.65 8.00
C VAL A 226 17.79 -13.31 6.82
N ASP A 227 17.99 -14.28 5.93
CA ASP A 227 18.70 -14.06 4.68
C ASP A 227 17.74 -13.54 3.60
N ILE A 228 17.90 -12.27 3.22
CA ILE A 228 17.12 -11.64 2.15
C ILE A 228 17.74 -11.83 0.76
N GLY A 229 18.90 -12.47 0.67
CA GLY A 229 19.71 -12.62 -0.53
C GLY A 229 20.41 -11.33 -0.96
N ASN A 230 21.20 -11.42 -2.03
CA ASN A 230 21.83 -10.25 -2.66
C ASN A 230 20.82 -9.54 -3.57
N VAL A 231 20.24 -8.45 -3.06
CA VAL A 231 19.20 -7.67 -3.74
C VAL A 231 19.81 -6.58 -4.63
N ASP A 232 19.55 -6.64 -5.94
CA ASP A 232 19.89 -5.61 -6.93
C ASP A 232 18.62 -4.99 -7.49
N ILE A 233 18.54 -3.65 -7.54
CA ILE A 233 17.38 -2.93 -8.08
C ILE A 233 17.85 -2.01 -9.20
N LYS A 234 17.26 -2.20 -10.37
CA LYS A 234 17.57 -1.41 -11.57
C LYS A 234 16.31 -0.77 -12.10
N VAL A 235 16.48 0.44 -12.61
CA VAL A 235 15.47 1.11 -13.43
C VAL A 235 16.08 1.35 -14.79
N SER A 236 15.43 0.86 -15.84
CA SER A 236 15.75 1.17 -17.22
C SER A 236 14.59 1.91 -17.88
N LYS A 237 14.86 2.54 -19.03
CA LYS A 237 13.84 3.15 -19.87
C LYS A 237 13.62 2.26 -21.08
N ASP A 238 12.37 1.92 -21.36
CA ASP A 238 11.94 1.14 -22.52
C ASP A 238 10.82 1.90 -23.24
N GLY A 239 11.17 2.55 -24.36
CA GLY A 239 10.30 3.48 -25.05
C GLY A 239 9.83 4.63 -24.15
N THR A 240 8.50 4.71 -23.94
CA THR A 240 7.87 5.70 -23.04
C THR A 240 7.73 5.21 -21.60
N SER A 241 8.12 3.97 -21.30
CA SER A 241 7.97 3.33 -20.01
C SER A 241 9.29 3.34 -19.23
N TYR A 242 9.20 3.40 -17.91
CA TYR A 242 10.28 3.09 -16.99
C TYR A 242 10.04 1.70 -16.42
N VAL A 243 11.04 0.84 -16.53
CA VAL A 243 10.98 -0.57 -16.08
C VAL A 243 11.86 -0.70 -14.85
N LEU A 244 11.24 -0.88 -13.69
CA LEU A 244 11.91 -1.25 -12.46
C LEU A 244 12.01 -2.77 -12.38
N THR A 245 13.20 -3.29 -12.10
CA THR A 245 13.42 -4.71 -11.81
C THR A 245 14.12 -4.85 -10.47
N ARG A 246 13.74 -5.87 -9.70
CA ARG A 246 14.50 -6.36 -8.55
C ARG A 246 14.97 -7.78 -8.87
N SER A 247 16.27 -7.99 -8.73
CA SER A 247 16.89 -9.31 -8.77
C SER A 247 17.37 -9.71 -7.38
N VAL A 248 17.28 -11.00 -7.06
CA VAL A 248 17.81 -11.58 -5.83
C VAL A 248 18.71 -12.73 -6.23
N ASN A 249 19.97 -12.70 -5.79
CA ASN A 249 20.98 -13.70 -6.15
C ASN A 249 21.14 -13.86 -7.69
N GLY A 250 20.94 -12.78 -8.43
CA GLY A 250 21.03 -12.75 -9.90
C GLY A 250 19.74 -13.07 -10.65
N GLU A 251 18.67 -13.50 -9.97
CA GLU A 251 17.39 -13.84 -10.59
C GLU A 251 16.37 -12.72 -10.41
N VAL A 252 15.78 -12.24 -11.50
CA VAL A 252 14.71 -11.23 -11.46
C VAL A 252 13.46 -11.86 -10.81
N ASN A 253 13.02 -11.30 -9.68
CA ASN A 253 11.85 -11.79 -8.95
C ASN A 253 10.75 -10.72 -8.75
N TYR A 254 10.96 -9.50 -9.26
CA TYR A 254 9.94 -8.46 -9.34
C TYR A 254 10.24 -7.53 -10.50
N THR A 255 9.20 -7.17 -11.26
CA THR A 255 9.27 -6.19 -12.36
C THR A 255 8.06 -5.27 -12.26
N ALA A 256 8.25 -3.97 -12.46
CA ALA A 256 7.17 -3.00 -12.50
C ALA A 256 7.38 -2.02 -13.65
N TYR A 257 6.28 -1.65 -14.31
CA TYR A 257 6.26 -0.70 -15.41
C TYR A 257 5.60 0.61 -14.94
N SER A 258 6.14 1.72 -15.40
CA SER A 258 5.61 3.06 -15.08
C SER A 258 5.64 3.96 -16.30
N LYS A 259 4.59 4.75 -16.48
CA LYS A 259 4.50 5.80 -17.50
C LYS A 259 4.10 7.10 -16.82
N TYR A 260 4.68 8.20 -17.27
CA TYR A 260 4.45 9.50 -16.68
C TYR A 260 4.12 10.52 -17.76
N GLY A 261 3.14 11.37 -17.49
CA GLY A 261 2.95 12.63 -18.19
C GLY A 261 3.95 13.67 -17.70
N LYS A 262 4.17 14.70 -18.52
CA LYS A 262 4.93 15.89 -18.10
C LYS A 262 4.00 16.83 -17.34
N PRO A 263 4.41 17.38 -16.20
CA PRO A 263 3.62 18.39 -15.52
C PRO A 263 3.42 19.62 -16.42
N LYS A 264 2.21 20.20 -16.43
CA LYS A 264 2.03 21.54 -17.01
C LYS A 264 2.90 22.56 -16.24
N PRO A 265 3.46 23.57 -16.93
CA PRO A 265 4.16 24.65 -16.25
C PRO A 265 3.21 25.34 -15.26
N THR A 266 3.60 25.45 -13.99
CA THR A 266 2.82 26.20 -12.99
C THR A 266 2.71 27.65 -13.45
N THR A 267 1.51 28.10 -13.83
CA THR A 267 1.22 29.53 -13.99
C THR A 267 1.26 30.18 -12.62
N THR A 268 2.42 30.72 -12.24
CA THR A 268 2.52 31.61 -11.10
C THR A 268 1.75 32.87 -11.44
N THR A 269 0.53 33.02 -10.89
CA THR A 269 -0.19 34.29 -10.89
C THR A 269 0.67 35.28 -10.11
N LYS A 270 1.47 36.08 -10.82
CA LYS A 270 2.16 37.23 -10.22
C LYS A 270 1.11 38.14 -9.61
N ASP A 271 1.36 38.54 -8.37
CA ASP A 271 0.59 39.50 -7.59
C ASP A 271 -0.05 40.59 -8.48
N LYS A 272 -1.37 40.69 -8.43
CA LYS A 272 -2.04 41.94 -8.79
C LYS A 272 -1.61 42.98 -7.75
N THR A 273 -0.60 43.76 -8.10
CA THR A 273 -0.23 44.96 -7.34
C THR A 273 -1.45 45.88 -7.29
N GLU A 274 -2.06 45.98 -6.12
CA GLU A 274 -3.15 46.90 -5.84
C GLU A 274 -2.58 48.33 -5.89
N LYS A 275 -2.79 49.00 -7.02
CA LYS A 275 -2.35 50.39 -7.24
C LYS A 275 -3.33 51.31 -6.53
N THR A 276 -3.14 51.53 -5.23
CA THR A 276 -3.90 52.53 -4.46
C THR A 276 -3.56 53.92 -4.98
N THR A 277 -4.48 54.52 -5.74
CA THR A 277 -4.31 55.86 -6.28
C THR A 277 -4.57 56.86 -5.15
N LYS A 278 -3.52 57.48 -4.63
CA LYS A 278 -3.58 58.52 -3.60
C LYS A 278 -4.19 59.79 -4.24
N LYS A 279 -5.48 60.03 -4.02
CA LYS A 279 -6.18 61.24 -4.44
C LYS A 279 -5.78 62.39 -3.52
N THR A 280 -4.94 63.29 -4.01
CA THR A 280 -4.58 64.56 -3.37
C THR A 280 -5.80 65.49 -3.35
N THR A 281 -6.37 65.73 -2.19
CA THR A 281 -7.30 66.83 -1.95
C THR A 281 -6.50 68.11 -1.72
N LYS A 282 -6.47 68.97 -2.74
CA LYS A 282 -6.05 70.37 -2.65
C LYS A 282 -7.20 71.13 -2.00
N LYS A 283 -7.05 71.58 -0.76
CA LYS A 283 -8.02 72.45 -0.08
C LYS A 283 -7.72 73.89 -0.49
N ALA A 284 -8.68 74.53 -1.13
CA ALA A 284 -8.74 75.97 -1.32
C ALA A 284 -9.71 76.55 -0.27
N ASN A 285 -9.43 77.80 0.10
CA ASN A 285 -10.02 78.65 1.15
C ASN A 285 -9.34 78.56 2.52
#